data_AF-A0A2U2XD72-F1
#
_entry.id   AF-A0A2U2XD72-F1
#
_cell.length_a   1.000
_cell.length_b   1.000
_cell.length_c   1.000
_cell.angle_alpha   90.00
_cell.angle_beta   90.00
_cell.angle_gamma   90.00
#
_symmetry.space_group_name_H-M   'P 1'
#
loop_
_entity.id
_entity.type
_entity.pdbx_description
1 polymer ?
#
loop_
_entity_poly.entity_id
_entity_poly.type
_entity_poly.pdbx_seq_one_letter_code
_entity_poly.pdbx_strand_id
1 'polypeptide(L)'
;MTSEQRIRNNNHRRRVQAAKDNFFLPIKELVKSDFGENYSNYFLSNRKMVEFVSGEQVLLPYQKSILRNAAKKLGLALPEFMVG
;
A
#
# COMPACT_ATOMS: atom_id res chain seq x y z
N MET A 1 6.83 -5.05 27.28
CA MET A 1 7.12 -4.14 26.16
C MET A 1 7.94 -2.98 26.66
N THR A 2 9.12 -2.76 26.11
CA THR A 2 9.94 -1.58 26.44
C THR A 2 9.34 -0.31 25.80
N SER A 3 9.69 0.87 26.34
CA SER A 3 9.24 2.15 25.77
C SER A 3 9.60 2.28 24.28
N GLU A 4 10.80 1.85 23.91
CA GLU A 4 11.29 1.85 22.53
C GLU A 4 10.47 0.94 21.60
N GLN A 5 10.13 -0.27 22.04
CA GLN A 5 9.27 -1.18 21.27
C GLN A 5 7.89 -0.57 21.02
N ARG A 6 7.34 0.15 22.01
CA ARG A 6 6.05 0.84 21.88
C ARG A 6 6.12 1.96 20.83
N ILE A 7 7.19 2.77 20.84
CA ILE A 7 7.39 3.86 19.88
C ILE A 7 7.54 3.30 18.46
N ARG A 8 8.36 2.24 18.27
CA ARG A 8 8.53 1.59 16.96
C ARG A 8 7.21 1.06 16.40
N ASN A 9 6.43 0.36 17.21
CA ASN A 9 5.13 -0.20 16.79
C ASN A 9 4.14 0.90 16.42
N ASN A 10 4.11 2.00 17.18
CA ASN A 10 3.22 3.13 16.89
C ASN A 10 3.61 3.83 15.57
N ASN A 11 4.91 4.05 15.35
CA ASN A 11 5.41 4.65 14.11
C ASN A 11 5.10 3.76 12.90
N HIS A 12 5.30 2.44 13.03
CA HIS A 12 4.95 1.49 11.98
C HIS A 12 3.44 1.53 11.65
N ARG A 13 2.58 1.48 12.67
CA ARG A 13 1.12 1.57 12.49
C ARG A 13 0.72 2.88 11.81
N ARG A 14 1.32 4.01 12.18
CA ARG A 14 1.06 5.31 11.55
C ARG A 14 1.45 5.31 10.07
N ARG A 15 2.61 4.76 9.72
CA ARG A 15 3.06 4.64 8.32
C ARG A 15 2.10 3.79 7.49
N VAL A 16 1.69 2.63 8.02
CA VAL A 16 0.71 1.75 7.37
C VAL A 16 -0.61 2.48 7.16
N GLN A 17 -1.13 3.14 8.20
CA GLN A 17 -2.42 3.82 8.11
C GLN A 17 -2.37 4.96 7.09
N ALA A 18 -1.31 5.78 7.11
CA ALA A 18 -1.12 6.84 6.13
C ALA A 18 -1.04 6.31 4.68
N ALA A 19 -0.35 5.18 4.48
CA ALA A 19 -0.30 4.54 3.15
C ALA A 19 -1.65 3.96 2.73
N LYS A 20 -2.45 3.43 3.67
CA LYS A 20 -3.80 2.94 3.36
C LYS A 20 -4.69 4.08 2.90
N ASP A 21 -4.78 5.13 3.70
CA ASP A 21 -5.75 6.19 3.49
C ASP A 21 -5.39 7.06 2.29
N ASN A 22 -4.10 7.39 2.12
CA ASN A 22 -3.67 8.35 1.09
C ASN A 22 -3.21 7.69 -0.22
N PHE A 23 -3.04 6.36 -0.27
CA PHE A 23 -2.51 5.68 -1.45
C PHE A 23 -3.31 4.43 -1.82
N PHE A 24 -3.38 3.44 -0.94
CA PHE A 24 -3.95 2.15 -1.32
C PHE A 24 -5.47 2.16 -1.48
N LEU A 25 -6.23 2.82 -0.61
CA LEU A 25 -7.70 2.81 -0.70
C LEU A 25 -8.20 3.47 -1.99
N PRO A 26 -7.74 4.69 -2.38
CA PRO A 26 -8.11 5.26 -3.67
C PRO A 26 -7.71 4.38 -4.86
N ILE A 27 -6.51 3.79 -4.83
CA ILE A 27 -6.04 2.89 -5.90
C ILE A 27 -6.86 1.60 -5.94
N LYS A 28 -7.30 1.09 -4.78
CA LYS A 28 -8.09 -0.13 -4.69
C LYS A 28 -9.43 0.00 -5.42
N GLU A 29 -10.08 1.15 -5.30
CA GLU A 29 -11.32 1.44 -6.04
C GLU A 29 -11.07 1.50 -7.55
N LEU A 30 -9.97 2.13 -7.98
CA LEU A 30 -9.61 2.15 -9.40
C LEU A 30 -9.26 0.76 -9.93
N VAL A 31 -8.48 -0.04 -9.19
CA VAL A 31 -8.14 -1.43 -9.57
C VAL A 31 -9.38 -2.31 -9.59
N LYS A 32 -10.35 -2.08 -8.69
CA LYS A 32 -11.64 -2.77 -8.70
C LYS A 32 -12.42 -2.46 -9.98
N SER A 33 -12.40 -1.21 -10.44
CA SER A 33 -13.00 -0.83 -11.72
C SER A 33 -12.28 -1.44 -12.93
N ASP A 34 -10.94 -1.42 -12.95
CA ASP A 34 -10.14 -1.84 -14.12
C ASP A 34 -10.04 -3.38 -14.25
N PHE A 35 -9.98 -4.11 -13.13
CA PHE A 35 -9.66 -5.56 -13.10
C PHE A 35 -10.67 -6.42 -12.34
N GLY A 36 -11.70 -5.80 -11.77
CA GLY A 36 -12.72 -6.48 -10.98
C GLY A 36 -12.40 -6.60 -9.50
N GLU A 37 -13.46 -6.79 -8.72
CA GLU A 37 -13.42 -6.79 -7.26
C GLU A 37 -12.56 -7.90 -6.67
N ASN A 38 -12.63 -9.12 -7.22
CA ASN A 38 -11.88 -10.26 -6.71
C ASN A 38 -10.37 -10.03 -6.81
N TYR A 39 -9.91 -9.52 -7.95
CA TYR A 39 -8.50 -9.20 -8.14
C TYR A 39 -8.07 -8.07 -7.22
N SER A 40 -8.84 -6.98 -7.15
CA SER A 40 -8.56 -5.84 -6.27
C SER A 40 -8.47 -6.26 -4.79
N ASN A 41 -9.39 -7.10 -4.32
CA ASN A 41 -9.37 -7.60 -2.94
C ASN A 41 -8.21 -8.55 -2.65
N TYR A 42 -7.83 -9.40 -3.61
CA TYR A 42 -6.66 -10.27 -3.49
C TYR A 42 -5.36 -9.46 -3.46
N PHE A 43 -5.16 -8.58 -4.45
CA PHE A 43 -3.94 -7.80 -4.63
C PHE A 43 -3.76 -6.75 -3.52
N LEU A 44 -4.83 -6.07 -3.16
CA LEU A 44 -4.89 -5.00 -2.17
C LEU A 44 -5.73 -5.42 -0.96
N SER A 45 -5.42 -6.60 -0.42
CA SER A 45 -5.93 -7.02 0.89
C SER A 45 -5.26 -6.23 2.01
N ASN A 46 -5.93 -6.11 3.15
CA ASN A 46 -5.37 -5.45 4.33
C ASN A 46 -4.01 -6.03 4.74
N ARG A 47 -3.84 -7.35 4.64
CA ARG A 47 -2.59 -8.03 4.93
C ARG A 47 -1.49 -7.62 3.94
N LYS A 48 -1.77 -7.69 2.64
CA LYS A 48 -0.82 -7.31 1.58
C LYS A 48 -0.35 -5.87 1.71
N MET A 49 -1.26 -4.93 1.97
CA MET A 49 -0.91 -3.52 2.19
C MET A 49 0.08 -3.33 3.35
N VAL A 50 -0.11 -4.07 4.44
CA VAL A 50 0.83 -4.04 5.59
C VAL A 50 2.18 -4.62 5.17
N GLU A 51 2.17 -5.82 4.55
CA GLU A 51 3.39 -6.51 4.09
C GLU A 51 4.22 -5.65 3.12
N PHE A 52 3.58 -4.89 2.23
CA PHE A 52 4.26 -3.97 1.32
C PHE A 52 4.90 -2.77 2.04
N VAL A 53 4.20 -2.21 3.03
CA VAL A 53 4.70 -1.03 3.78
C VAL A 53 5.78 -1.44 4.78
N SER A 54 5.68 -2.64 5.37
CA SER A 54 6.69 -3.18 6.27
C SER A 54 7.94 -3.68 5.52
N GLY A 55 7.84 -3.91 4.21
CA GLY A 55 8.91 -4.51 3.41
C GLY A 55 9.02 -6.02 3.59
N GLU A 56 8.08 -6.66 4.29
CA GLU A 56 7.99 -8.12 4.40
C GLU A 56 7.69 -8.78 3.04
N GLN A 57 7.02 -8.06 2.16
CA GLN A 57 6.82 -8.48 0.78
C GLN A 57 7.22 -7.39 -0.20
N VAL A 58 8.01 -7.78 -1.20
CA VAL A 58 8.37 -6.92 -2.32
C VAL A 58 7.29 -6.98 -3.40
N LEU A 59 6.93 -5.82 -3.93
CA LEU A 59 6.06 -5.70 -5.09
C LEU A 59 6.77 -6.22 -6.34
N LEU A 60 6.09 -7.12 -7.06
CA LEU A 60 6.57 -7.59 -8.37
C LEU A 60 6.59 -6.43 -9.39
N PRO A 61 7.40 -6.50 -10.45
CA PRO A 61 7.52 -5.41 -11.42
C PRO A 61 6.18 -4.95 -12.00
N TYR A 62 5.31 -5.89 -12.39
CA TYR A 62 3.99 -5.55 -12.93
C TYR A 62 3.08 -4.89 -11.86
N GLN A 63 3.20 -5.30 -10.60
CA GLN A 63 2.44 -4.71 -9.49
C GLN A 63 2.89 -3.26 -9.24
N LYS A 64 4.20 -3.00 -9.27
CA LYS A 64 4.75 -1.63 -9.23
C LYS A 64 4.17 -0.80 -10.38
N SER A 65 4.11 -1.35 -11.59
CA SER A 65 3.52 -0.65 -12.75
C SER A 65 2.03 -0.35 -12.58
N ILE A 66 1.22 -1.30 -12.10
CA ILE A 66 -0.21 -1.09 -11.84
C ILE A 66 -0.40 0.05 -10.83
N LEU A 67 0.30 0.00 -9.69
CA LEU A 67 0.18 1.00 -8.64
C LEU A 67 0.68 2.38 -9.09
N ARG A 68 1.79 2.46 -9.83
CA ARG A 68 2.31 3.73 -10.35
C ARG A 68 1.36 4.35 -11.37
N ASN A 69 0.79 3.55 -12.26
CA ASN A 69 -0.17 4.03 -13.25
C ASN A 69 -1.46 4.51 -12.57
N ALA A 70 -1.96 3.76 -11.58
CA ALA A 70 -3.13 4.15 -10.80
C ALA A 70 -2.87 5.46 -10.02
N ALA A 71 -1.73 5.57 -9.34
CA ALA A 71 -1.34 6.79 -8.63
C ALA A 71 -1.25 8.00 -9.57
N LYS A 72 -0.66 7.82 -10.75
CA LYS A 72 -0.59 8.87 -11.78
C LYS A 72 -1.98 9.30 -12.26
N LYS A 73 -2.88 8.35 -12.53
CA LYS A 73 -4.28 8.63 -12.93
C LYS A 73 -5.03 9.43 -11.85
N LEU A 74 -4.76 9.13 -10.57
CA LEU A 74 -5.42 9.75 -9.43
C LEU A 74 -4.70 11.00 -8.89
N GLY A 75 -3.55 11.40 -9.46
CA GLY A 75 -2.76 12.52 -8.95
C GLY A 75 -2.15 12.29 -7.57
N LEU A 76 -1.92 11.03 -7.17
CA LEU A 76 -1.40 10.67 -5.85
C LEU A 76 0.13 10.65 -5.82
N ALA A 77 0.68 11.10 -4.70
CA ALA A 77 2.11 10.97 -4.44
C ALA A 77 2.51 9.51 -4.21
N LEU A 78 3.68 9.11 -4.70
CA LEU A 78 4.22 7.78 -4.45
C LEU A 78 4.82 7.71 -3.04
N PRO A 79 4.37 6.78 -2.18
CA PRO A 79 4.96 6.59 -0.87
C PRO A 79 6.38 5.99 -0.96
N GLU A 80 7.17 6.16 0.09
CA GLU A 80 8.58 5.76 0.16
C GLU A 80 8.83 4.30 -0.28
N PHE A 81 7.97 3.36 0.13
CA PHE A 81 8.12 1.94 -0.20
C PHE A 81 7.98 1.63 -1.72
N MET A 82 7.49 2.58 -2.52
CA MET A 82 7.38 2.46 -3.99
C MET A 82 8.61 2.97 -4.75
N VAL A 83 9.52 3.67 -4.07
CA VAL A 83 10.67 4.38 -4.66
C VAL A 83 11.97 3.56 -4.57
N GLY A 84 12.00 2.51 -3.72
CA GLY A 84 12.97 1.41 -3.82
C GLY A 84 12.57 0.36 -4.86
#